data_AF-L9VN87-F1
#
_entry.id   AF-L9VN87-F1
#
_cell.length_a   1.000
_cell.length_b   1.000
_cell.length_c   1.000
_cell.angle_alpha   90.00
_cell.angle_beta   90.00
_cell.angle_gamma   90.00
#
_symmetry.space_group_name_H-M   'P 1'
#
loop_
_entity.id
_entity.type
_entity.pdbx_description
1 polymer ?
#
loop_
_entity_poly.entity_id
_entity_poly.type
_entity_poly.pdbx_seq_one_letter_code
_entity_poly.pdbx_strand_id
1 'polypeptide(L)'
;MTNSGDGTLPTAKDIVTVHDEIDEEYDLKYKGARVASPRLELRPHTRKAAEYDDVYIRAAFLLRKVVTAHVFEDGNKRTAWNVATSYLEQAGAQRADTDVAEARGGNRQVVGNRRDRQITIEPTPDG
;
A
#
# COMPACT_ATOMS: atom_id res chain seq x y z
N MET A 1 -13.36 23.35 -21.21
CA MET A 1 -12.20 22.45 -21.40
C MET A 1 -12.02 21.66 -20.11
N THR A 2 -12.65 20.49 -19.99
CA THR A 2 -12.54 19.64 -18.80
C THR A 2 -11.45 18.60 -19.04
N ASN A 3 -10.47 18.61 -18.16
CA ASN A 3 -9.21 17.88 -18.21
C ASN A 3 -9.47 16.35 -18.10
N SER A 4 -9.40 15.61 -19.21
CA SER A 4 -9.66 14.15 -19.26
C SER A 4 -8.53 13.26 -18.70
N GLY A 5 -7.81 13.74 -17.69
CA GLY A 5 -6.64 13.06 -17.11
C GLY A 5 -6.83 12.61 -15.66
N ASP A 6 -7.99 12.81 -15.05
CA ASP A 6 -8.27 12.33 -13.71
C ASP A 6 -8.80 10.89 -13.79
N GLY A 7 -7.93 9.91 -13.55
CA GLY A 7 -8.32 8.51 -13.44
C GLY A 7 -9.56 8.35 -12.56
N THR A 8 -10.40 7.36 -12.84
CA THR A 8 -11.65 7.18 -12.09
C THR A 8 -11.32 6.82 -10.64
N LEU A 9 -11.75 7.67 -9.69
CA LEU A 9 -11.49 7.43 -8.28
C LEU A 9 -12.16 6.12 -7.82
N PRO A 10 -11.44 5.21 -7.12
CA PRO A 10 -12.00 3.95 -6.69
C PRO A 10 -13.13 4.16 -5.68
N THR A 11 -14.23 3.43 -5.87
CA THR A 11 -15.32 3.39 -4.91
C THR A 11 -14.97 2.49 -3.72
N ALA A 12 -15.72 2.61 -2.63
CA ALA A 12 -15.58 1.71 -1.49
C ALA A 12 -15.84 0.23 -1.85
N LYS A 13 -16.59 -0.05 -2.93
CA LYS A 13 -16.76 -1.42 -3.44
C LYS A 13 -15.48 -1.89 -4.10
N ASP A 14 -14.86 -1.06 -4.93
CA ASP A 14 -13.63 -1.42 -5.66
C ASP A 14 -12.48 -1.71 -4.70
N ILE A 15 -12.37 -0.95 -3.60
CA ILE A 15 -11.37 -1.21 -2.55
C ILE A 15 -11.57 -2.58 -1.90
N VAL A 16 -12.82 -3.00 -1.68
CA VAL A 16 -13.13 -4.33 -1.12
C VAL A 16 -12.82 -5.41 -2.14
N THR A 17 -13.17 -5.21 -3.42
CA THR A 17 -12.83 -6.15 -4.49
C THR A 17 -11.33 -6.36 -4.63
N VAL A 18 -10.53 -5.28 -4.58
CA VAL A 18 -9.06 -5.39 -4.59
C VAL A 18 -8.54 -6.13 -3.35
N HIS A 19 -9.19 -6.00 -2.20
CA HIS A 19 -8.80 -6.78 -1.02
C HIS A 19 -9.13 -8.26 -1.19
N ASP A 20 -10.32 -8.60 -1.70
CA ASP A 20 -10.71 -9.98 -1.99
C ASP A 20 -9.72 -10.64 -2.97
N GLU A 21 -9.29 -9.93 -4.01
CA GLU A 21 -8.27 -10.39 -4.97
C GLU A 21 -6.90 -10.65 -4.27
N ILE A 22 -6.50 -9.79 -3.33
CA ILE A 22 -5.26 -9.98 -2.56
C ILE A 22 -5.38 -11.17 -1.61
N ASP A 23 -6.54 -11.36 -0.98
CA ASP A 23 -6.82 -12.49 -0.11
C ASP A 23 -6.71 -13.82 -0.87
N GLU A 24 -7.18 -13.85 -2.12
CA GLU A 24 -7.06 -14.99 -3.04
C GLU A 24 -5.63 -15.20 -3.54
N GLU A 25 -4.95 -14.16 -4.03
CA GLU A 25 -3.61 -14.26 -4.61
C GLU A 25 -2.55 -14.69 -3.58
N TYR A 26 -2.64 -14.15 -2.36
CA TYR A 26 -1.62 -14.34 -1.33
C TYR A 26 -2.01 -15.36 -0.25
N ASP A 27 -3.18 -15.99 -0.37
CA ASP A 27 -3.77 -16.92 0.61
C ASP A 27 -3.57 -16.42 2.06
N LEU A 28 -4.11 -15.22 2.34
CA LEU A 28 -3.84 -14.56 3.62
C LEU A 28 -4.26 -15.42 4.81
N LYS A 29 -3.44 -15.38 5.87
CA LYS A 29 -3.66 -16.15 7.10
C LYS A 29 -4.97 -15.78 7.79
N TYR A 30 -5.33 -14.50 7.77
CA TYR A 30 -6.56 -13.98 8.34
C TYR A 30 -7.35 -13.30 7.23
N LYS A 31 -8.45 -13.93 6.82
CA LYS A 31 -9.24 -13.53 5.66
C LYS A 31 -10.41 -12.63 6.03
N GLY A 32 -10.78 -11.77 5.09
CA GLY A 32 -12.01 -10.99 5.16
C GLY A 32 -11.96 -9.78 6.09
N ALA A 33 -13.17 -9.34 6.46
CA ALA A 33 -13.42 -8.08 7.14
C ALA A 33 -13.28 -8.16 8.66
N ARG A 34 -12.61 -7.17 9.26
CA ARG A 34 -12.57 -6.96 10.72
C ARG A 34 -13.81 -6.21 11.24
N VAL A 35 -14.47 -5.47 10.35
CA VAL A 35 -15.62 -4.62 10.66
C VAL A 35 -16.89 -5.20 10.05
N ALA A 36 -18.06 -4.87 10.62
CA ALA A 36 -19.34 -5.39 10.16
C ALA A 36 -19.66 -5.03 8.69
N SER A 37 -19.18 -3.88 8.21
CA SER A 37 -19.39 -3.47 6.82
C SER A 37 -18.23 -2.62 6.28
N PRO A 38 -17.21 -3.24 5.67
CA PRO A 38 -16.06 -2.52 5.11
C PRO A 38 -16.46 -1.43 4.11
N ARG A 39 -17.49 -1.71 3.30
CA ARG A 39 -18.01 -0.76 2.32
C ARG A 39 -18.55 0.51 2.97
N LEU A 40 -19.27 0.38 4.09
CA LEU A 40 -19.81 1.54 4.81
C LEU A 40 -18.71 2.32 5.52
N GLU A 41 -17.72 1.63 6.10
CA GLU A 41 -16.56 2.26 6.74
C GLU A 41 -15.67 3.03 5.74
N LEU A 42 -15.48 2.50 4.53
CA LEU A 42 -14.62 3.12 3.51
C LEU A 42 -15.30 4.27 2.74
N ARG A 43 -16.63 4.26 2.63
CA ARG A 43 -17.39 5.22 1.80
C ARG A 43 -17.15 6.71 2.15
N PRO A 44 -17.06 7.13 3.43
CA PRO A 44 -16.70 8.51 3.77
C PRO A 44 -15.32 8.90 3.24
N HIS A 45 -14.37 7.97 3.21
CA HIS A 45 -13.01 8.24 2.76
C HIS A 45 -12.94 8.40 1.24
N THR A 46 -13.61 7.54 0.47
CA THR A 46 -13.62 7.69 -1.00
C THR A 46 -14.34 8.97 -1.41
N ARG A 47 -15.41 9.37 -0.70
CA ARG A 47 -16.08 10.66 -0.92
C ARG A 47 -15.17 11.84 -0.61
N LYS A 48 -14.48 11.81 0.54
CA LYS A 48 -13.56 12.89 0.93
C LYS A 48 -12.38 13.01 -0.02
N ALA A 49 -11.88 11.89 -0.55
CA ALA A 49 -10.83 11.88 -1.56
C ALA A 49 -11.27 12.65 -2.82
N ALA A 50 -12.52 12.49 -3.27
CA ALA A 50 -13.04 13.20 -4.44
C ALA A 50 -13.08 14.73 -4.31
N GLU A 51 -13.00 15.27 -3.09
CA GLU A 51 -12.97 16.72 -2.85
C GLU A 51 -11.60 17.37 -3.11
N TYR A 52 -10.54 16.58 -3.25
CA TYR A 52 -9.21 17.11 -3.59
C TYR A 52 -9.09 17.28 -5.10
N ASP A 53 -8.39 18.30 -5.59
CA ASP A 53 -8.21 18.52 -7.04
C ASP A 53 -7.01 17.76 -7.64
N ASP A 54 -6.02 17.42 -6.80
CA ASP A 54 -4.77 16.81 -7.23
C ASP A 54 -4.80 15.28 -7.12
N VAL A 55 -4.43 14.58 -8.19
CA VAL A 55 -4.43 13.11 -8.26
C VAL A 55 -3.46 12.47 -7.25
N TYR A 56 -2.31 13.08 -6.97
CA TYR A 56 -1.38 12.57 -5.97
C TYR A 56 -1.91 12.77 -4.55
N ILE A 57 -2.59 13.90 -4.28
CA ILE A 57 -3.27 14.13 -3.01
C ILE A 57 -4.40 13.11 -2.80
N ARG A 58 -5.21 12.85 -3.83
CA ARG A 58 -6.25 11.80 -3.81
C ARG A 58 -5.65 10.44 -3.48
N ALA A 59 -4.58 10.04 -4.18
CA ALA A 59 -3.91 8.76 -3.97
C ALA A 59 -3.31 8.65 -2.56
N ALA A 60 -2.59 9.67 -2.10
CA ALA A 60 -1.99 9.70 -0.76
C ALA A 60 -3.05 9.66 0.34
N PHE A 61 -4.17 10.35 0.14
CA PHE A 61 -5.30 10.31 1.06
C PHE A 61 -5.90 8.90 1.14
N LEU A 62 -6.18 8.26 0.00
CA LEU A 62 -6.70 6.89 -0.04
C LEU A 62 -5.75 5.90 0.61
N LEU A 63 -4.46 5.94 0.25
CA LEU A 63 -3.41 5.12 0.86
C LEU A 63 -3.44 5.23 2.38
N ARG A 64 -3.37 6.46 2.90
CA ARG A 64 -3.37 6.70 4.34
C ARG A 64 -4.65 6.20 5.01
N LYS A 65 -5.82 6.46 4.41
CA LYS A 65 -7.11 6.12 5.03
C LYS A 65 -7.42 4.64 5.00
N VAL A 66 -7.11 3.92 3.93
CA VAL A 66 -7.29 2.46 3.90
C VAL A 66 -6.37 1.77 4.92
N VAL A 67 -5.11 2.20 5.05
CA VAL A 67 -4.19 1.65 6.08
C VAL A 67 -4.74 1.90 7.49
N THR A 68 -5.14 3.13 7.79
CA THR A 68 -5.51 3.54 9.16
C THR A 68 -6.91 3.13 9.57
N ALA A 69 -7.81 2.85 8.62
CA ALA A 69 -9.15 2.38 8.93
C ALA A 69 -9.17 0.92 9.40
N HIS A 70 -8.12 0.12 9.09
CA HIS A 70 -7.98 -1.26 9.54
C HIS A 70 -9.25 -2.11 9.34
N VAL A 71 -9.88 -1.96 8.18
CA VAL A 71 -11.19 -2.57 7.88
C VAL A 71 -11.12 -4.08 7.62
N PHE A 72 -9.94 -4.60 7.28
CA PHE A 72 -9.68 -6.01 7.00
C PHE A 72 -8.86 -6.66 8.12
N GLU A 73 -8.95 -7.98 8.28
CA GLU A 73 -8.20 -8.71 9.29
C GLU A 73 -6.69 -8.71 9.01
N ASP A 74 -6.31 -8.85 7.74
CA ASP A 74 -4.95 -8.70 7.23
C ASP A 74 -5.00 -7.96 5.88
N GLY A 75 -3.86 -7.76 5.22
CA GLY A 75 -3.81 -7.24 3.86
C GLY A 75 -3.99 -5.72 3.73
N ASN A 76 -4.45 -5.01 4.77
CA ASN A 76 -4.73 -3.57 4.73
C ASN A 76 -3.65 -2.71 4.03
N LYS A 77 -2.37 -2.95 4.32
CA LYS A 77 -1.26 -2.22 3.69
C LYS A 77 -1.11 -2.53 2.20
N ARG A 78 -1.28 -3.81 1.82
CA ARG A 78 -1.22 -4.27 0.42
C ARG A 78 -2.42 -3.73 -0.36
N THR A 79 -3.62 -3.80 0.20
CA THR A 79 -4.83 -3.22 -0.39
C THR A 79 -4.65 -1.72 -0.61
N ALA A 80 -4.22 -0.98 0.40
CA ALA A 80 -4.05 0.46 0.30
C ALA A 80 -3.01 0.85 -0.77
N TRP A 81 -1.91 0.09 -0.86
CA TRP A 81 -0.89 0.28 -1.89
C TRP A 81 -1.45 0.03 -3.29
N ASN A 82 -2.05 -1.14 -3.54
CA ASN A 82 -2.60 -1.49 -4.84
C ASN A 82 -3.68 -0.51 -5.30
N VAL A 83 -4.61 -0.14 -4.41
CA VAL A 83 -5.63 0.87 -4.70
C VAL A 83 -5.02 2.21 -5.13
N ALA A 84 -4.01 2.70 -4.38
CA ALA A 84 -3.39 3.98 -4.69
C ALA A 84 -2.56 3.93 -5.98
N THR A 85 -1.80 2.86 -6.21
CA THR A 85 -1.00 2.72 -7.43
C THR A 85 -1.86 2.54 -8.66
N SER A 86 -2.89 1.69 -8.60
CA SER A 86 -3.81 1.49 -9.74
C SER A 86 -4.59 2.76 -10.07
N TYR A 87 -4.98 3.55 -9.05
CA TYR A 87 -5.59 4.86 -9.27
C TYR A 87 -4.65 5.82 -10.01
N LEU A 88 -3.39 5.92 -9.58
CA LEU A 88 -2.39 6.77 -10.24
C LEU A 88 -2.09 6.31 -11.67
N GLU A 89 -1.96 5.00 -11.90
CA GLU A 89 -1.76 4.43 -13.23
C GLU A 89 -2.93 4.76 -14.16
N GLN A 90 -4.17 4.63 -13.69
CA GLN A 90 -5.37 4.98 -14.46
C GLN A 90 -5.48 6.48 -14.75
N ALA A 91 -4.95 7.32 -13.86
CA ALA A 91 -4.86 8.77 -14.07
C ALA A 91 -3.75 9.18 -15.05
N GLY A 92 -2.99 8.22 -15.60
CA GLY A 92 -1.81 8.52 -16.41
C GLY A 92 -0.73 9.25 -15.63
N ALA A 93 -0.79 9.21 -14.30
CA ALA A 93 0.22 9.83 -13.44
C ALA A 93 1.49 9.00 -13.56
N GLN A 94 2.55 9.62 -14.06
CA GLN A 94 3.85 8.98 -14.15
C GLN A 94 4.33 8.70 -12.72
N ARG A 95 4.72 7.45 -12.44
CA ARG A 95 5.45 7.14 -11.21
C ARG A 95 6.65 8.09 -11.19
N ALA A 96 6.90 8.76 -10.06
CA ALA A 96 8.18 9.41 -9.88
C ALA A 96 9.23 8.32 -10.04
N ASP A 97 10.01 8.40 -11.12
CA ASP A 97 11.19 7.55 -11.25
C ASP A 97 11.98 7.78 -9.98
N THR A 98 12.15 6.70 -9.22
CA THR A 98 13.08 6.78 -8.10
C THR A 98 14.43 6.80 -8.79
N ASP A 99 14.97 7.99 -9.02
CA ASP A 99 16.39 8.17 -9.30
C ASP A 99 17.15 7.69 -8.05
N VAL A 100 17.25 6.37 -7.87
CA VAL A 100 18.18 5.73 -6.94
C VAL A 100 19.62 5.87 -7.48
N ALA A 101 19.84 6.70 -8.50
CA ALA A 101 21.10 6.86 -9.19
C ALA A 101 22.08 7.84 -8.53
N GLU A 102 21.68 8.72 -7.59
CA GLU A 102 22.63 9.72 -7.04
C GLU A 102 22.59 9.89 -5.52
N ALA A 103 22.76 8.81 -4.76
CA ALA A 103 23.07 8.93 -3.32
C ALA A 103 24.11 7.94 -2.78
N ARG A 104 24.93 7.30 -3.62
CA ARG A 104 26.11 6.52 -3.16
C ARG A 104 27.30 6.62 -4.11
N GLY A 105 27.84 7.82 -4.25
CA GLY A 105 29.27 7.99 -4.53
C GLY A 105 30.07 7.61 -3.28
N GLY A 106 30.54 6.37 -3.20
CA GLY A 106 31.37 5.90 -2.10
C GLY A 106 31.75 4.43 -2.23
N ASN A 107 32.89 4.19 -2.88
CA ASN A 107 33.59 2.90 -2.99
C ASN A 107 33.45 2.00 -1.74
N ARG A 108 32.85 0.81 -1.90
CA ARG A 108 33.31 -0.39 -1.19
C ARG A 108 32.89 -1.67 -1.89
N GLN A 109 33.88 -2.34 -2.47
CA GLN A 109 33.83 -3.76 -2.83
C GLN A 109 33.47 -4.58 -1.58
N VAL A 110 32.36 -5.31 -1.59
CA VAL A 110 32.16 -6.47 -0.70
C VAL A 110 31.42 -7.56 -1.48
N VAL A 111 32.20 -8.46 -2.07
CA VAL A 111 31.72 -9.80 -2.44
C VAL A 111 31.58 -10.57 -1.12
N GLY A 112 30.37 -10.98 -0.75
CA GLY A 112 30.09 -11.62 0.52
C GLY A 112 28.88 -12.56 0.45
N ASN A 113 29.20 -13.84 0.38
CA ASN A 113 28.35 -15.02 0.25
C ASN A 113 27.21 -15.06 1.30
N ARG A 114 25.96 -15.22 0.86
CA ARG A 114 24.77 -15.32 1.72
C ARG A 114 24.46 -16.78 2.06
N ARG A 115 25.40 -17.46 2.73
CA ARG A 115 25.17 -18.70 3.47
C ARG A 115 25.98 -18.63 4.76
N ASP A 116 25.40 -19.14 5.84
CA ASP A 116 25.96 -19.25 7.20
C ASP A 116 25.78 -18.01 8.09
N ARG A 117 24.61 -17.94 8.73
CA ARG A 117 24.51 -17.46 10.11
C ARG A 117 23.66 -18.44 10.92
N GLN A 118 24.35 -19.40 11.55
CA GLN A 118 23.86 -19.97 12.80
C GLN A 118 23.83 -18.83 13.83
N ILE A 119 22.68 -18.63 14.46
CA ILE A 119 22.54 -17.70 15.59
C ILE A 119 22.75 -18.54 16.84
N THR A 120 23.94 -18.47 17.43
CA THR A 120 24.19 -18.96 18.78
C THR A 120 23.77 -17.87 19.76
N ILE A 121 22.87 -18.19 20.67
CA ILE A 121 22.44 -17.30 21.76
C ILE A 121 23.22 -17.75 23.00
N GLU A 122 24.10 -16.90 23.51
CA GLU A 122 24.79 -17.17 24.78
C GLU A 122 23.92 -16.79 25.98
N PRO A 123 23.90 -17.59 27.06
CA PRO A 123 23.13 -17.28 28.26
C PRO A 123 23.75 -16.11 29.02
N THR A 124 22.87 -15.23 29.51
CA THR A 124 23.22 -14.07 30.33
C THR A 124 23.69 -14.54 31.71
N PRO A 125 24.77 -13.99 32.30
CA PRO A 125 25.24 -14.44 33.60
C PRO A 125 24.29 -13.94 34.69
N ASP A 126 23.76 -14.87 35.47
CA ASP A 126 22.99 -14.60 36.68
C ASP A 126 23.91 -13.96 37.75
N GLY A 127 23.46 -12.86 38.33
CA GLY A 127 24.05 -12.24 39.52
C GLY A 127 23.54 -12.86 40.81
#